data_AF-A0A2X0Z7I0-F1
#
_entry.id   AF-A0A2X0Z7I0-F1
#
_cell.length_a   1.000
_cell.length_b   1.000
_cell.length_c   1.000
_cell.angle_alpha   90.00
_cell.angle_beta   90.00
_cell.angle_gamma   90.00
#
_symmetry.space_group_name_H-M   'P 1'
#
loop_
_entity.id
_entity.type
_entity.pdbx_description
1 polymer ?
#
loop_
_entity_poly.entity_id
_entity_poly.type
_entity_poly.pdbx_seq_one_letter_code
_entity_poly.pdbx_strand_id
1 'polypeptide(L)'
;MRKFTLLLILMLFLSACSQDKTSTMSYDEIKKIMIDSLQTEDGKKALRQLLEEPSFRELLILEHDEVKKATEETLLSKEAEDFWKKTFEDPKFKETVAKSMQKQQQDIMKNLIKDPTFQKDMEAFFGQPDMQKQLETILKSSNMRKQMEEVVKETIESPLMQSKWQELIKKSGETGSSGSGDKKEASGDSGGGSDKGQKSTE
;
A
#
# COMPACT_ATOMS: atom_id res chain seq x y z
N MET A 1 -67.86 -75.68 49.49
CA MET A 1 -66.59 -76.28 49.01
C MET A 1 -66.15 -75.75 47.65
N ARG A 2 -66.95 -75.86 46.56
CA ARG A 2 -66.53 -75.47 45.19
C ARG A 2 -66.29 -73.97 44.96
N LYS A 3 -66.95 -73.08 45.72
CA LYS A 3 -66.75 -71.61 45.66
C LYS A 3 -65.49 -71.13 46.41
N PHE A 4 -65.02 -71.91 47.39
CA PHE A 4 -63.83 -71.57 48.20
C PHE A 4 -62.54 -71.94 47.47
N THR A 5 -62.55 -73.05 46.72
CA THR A 5 -61.42 -73.49 45.88
C THR A 5 -61.16 -72.51 44.72
N LEU A 6 -62.21 -71.89 44.17
CA LEU A 6 -62.10 -70.93 43.06
C LEU A 6 -61.55 -69.56 43.53
N LEU A 7 -61.85 -69.18 44.77
CA LEU A 7 -61.34 -67.96 45.41
C LEU A 7 -59.85 -68.11 45.83
N LEU A 8 -59.44 -69.31 46.21
CA LEU A 8 -58.04 -69.63 46.53
C LEU A 8 -57.12 -69.65 45.29
N ILE A 9 -57.63 -70.13 44.14
CA ILE A 9 -56.90 -70.11 42.86
C ILE A 9 -56.77 -68.69 42.29
N LEU A 10 -57.78 -67.83 42.47
CA LEU A 10 -57.72 -66.43 42.05
C LEU A 10 -56.70 -65.62 42.85
N MET A 11 -56.54 -65.91 44.15
CA MET A 11 -55.51 -65.30 45.01
C MET A 11 -54.08 -65.75 44.64
N LEU A 12 -53.91 -66.95 44.08
CA LEU A 12 -52.61 -67.46 43.63
C LEU A 12 -52.12 -66.79 42.32
N PHE A 13 -53.04 -66.33 41.46
CA PHE A 13 -52.70 -65.59 40.24
C PHE A 13 -52.39 -64.10 40.50
N LEU A 14 -52.94 -63.48 41.55
CA LEU A 14 -52.64 -62.09 41.91
C LEU A 14 -51.22 -61.91 42.50
N SER A 15 -50.65 -62.95 43.09
CA SER A 15 -49.26 -62.94 43.61
C SER A 15 -48.19 -63.10 42.52
N ALA A 16 -48.58 -63.48 41.29
CA ALA A 16 -47.65 -63.65 40.17
C ALA A 16 -47.34 -62.32 39.45
N CYS A 17 -47.96 -61.20 39.85
CA CYS A 17 -47.69 -59.88 39.31
C CYS A 17 -47.07 -58.91 40.34
N SER A 18 -46.30 -59.43 41.30
CA SER A 18 -45.36 -58.61 42.08
C SER A 18 -43.94 -58.84 41.59
N GLN A 19 -43.62 -58.29 40.42
CA GLN A 19 -42.24 -58.02 40.04
C GLN A 19 -42.03 -56.51 39.95
N ASP A 20 -42.29 -55.82 41.05
CA ASP A 20 -41.66 -54.53 41.30
C ASP A 20 -40.26 -54.79 41.86
N LYS A 21 -39.32 -55.04 40.96
CA LYS A 21 -37.97 -54.51 41.14
C LYS A 21 -37.92 -53.12 40.53
N THR A 22 -38.74 -52.21 41.04
CA THR A 22 -38.42 -50.77 41.01
C THR A 22 -37.34 -50.55 42.06
N SER A 23 -36.17 -51.13 41.83
CA SER A 23 -34.94 -50.60 42.39
C SER A 23 -34.86 -49.20 41.81
N THR A 24 -35.25 -48.19 42.57
CA THR A 24 -34.90 -46.80 42.29
C THR A 24 -33.38 -46.77 42.34
N MET A 25 -32.74 -47.08 41.20
CA MET A 25 -31.31 -47.03 41.02
C MET A 25 -30.87 -45.68 41.57
N SER A 26 -29.93 -45.69 42.51
CA SER A 26 -29.54 -44.46 43.19
C SER A 26 -29.03 -43.48 42.14
N TYR A 27 -29.28 -42.18 42.33
CA TYR A 27 -28.81 -41.15 41.41
C TYR A 27 -27.30 -41.28 41.12
N ASP A 28 -26.52 -41.71 42.11
CA ASP A 28 -25.10 -41.97 41.99
C ASP A 28 -24.76 -43.17 41.08
N GLU A 29 -25.57 -44.24 41.11
CA GLU A 29 -25.44 -45.37 40.20
C GLU A 29 -25.83 -44.98 38.77
N ILE A 30 -26.91 -44.20 38.59
CA ILE A 30 -27.32 -43.69 37.26
C ILE A 30 -26.24 -42.77 36.70
N LYS A 31 -25.70 -41.85 37.51
CA LYS A 31 -24.59 -40.96 37.14
C LYS A 31 -23.36 -41.75 36.75
N LYS A 32 -23.00 -42.79 37.51
CA LYS A 32 -21.84 -43.63 37.22
C LYS A 32 -22.01 -44.41 35.92
N ILE A 33 -23.20 -44.99 35.69
CA ILE A 33 -23.53 -45.67 34.43
C ILE A 33 -23.49 -44.70 33.25
N MET A 34 -23.99 -43.47 33.41
CA MET A 34 -23.96 -42.46 32.36
C MET A 34 -22.53 -42.01 32.01
N ILE A 35 -21.69 -41.77 33.03
CA ILE A 35 -20.27 -41.41 32.82
C ILE A 35 -19.53 -42.56 32.15
N ASP A 36 -19.74 -43.80 32.59
CA ASP A 36 -19.10 -44.97 32.02
C ASP A 36 -19.55 -45.18 30.56
N SER A 37 -20.85 -45.03 30.27
CA SER A 37 -21.40 -45.09 28.92
C SER A 37 -20.79 -44.06 27.98
N LEU A 38 -20.50 -42.84 28.46
CA LEU A 38 -19.83 -41.80 27.66
C LEU A 38 -18.34 -42.12 27.44
N GLN A 39 -17.70 -42.80 28.39
CA GLN A 39 -16.29 -43.19 28.29
C GLN A 39 -16.04 -44.46 27.47
N THR A 40 -17.09 -45.27 27.24
CA THR A 40 -17.02 -46.44 26.34
C THR A 40 -16.67 -46.04 24.91
N GLU A 41 -16.17 -47.00 24.13
CA GLU A 41 -15.84 -46.78 22.72
C GLU A 41 -17.07 -46.41 21.89
N ASP A 42 -18.25 -46.93 22.22
CA ASP A 42 -19.51 -46.56 21.57
C ASP A 42 -19.93 -45.13 21.92
N GLY A 43 -19.77 -44.70 23.18
CA GLY A 43 -20.01 -43.32 23.60
C GLY A 43 -19.08 -42.32 22.90
N LYS A 44 -17.79 -42.62 22.85
CA LYS A 44 -16.81 -41.82 22.09
C LYS A 44 -17.12 -41.81 20.59
N LYS A 45 -17.58 -42.93 20.03
CA LYS A 45 -17.96 -43.02 18.61
C LYS A 45 -19.20 -42.19 18.29
N ALA A 46 -20.22 -42.25 19.14
CA ALA A 46 -21.42 -41.41 19.01
C ALA A 46 -21.06 -39.91 19.12
N LEU A 47 -20.18 -39.54 20.06
CA LEU A 47 -19.70 -38.16 20.18
C LEU A 47 -18.91 -37.71 18.95
N ARG A 48 -18.05 -38.57 18.39
CA ARG A 48 -17.34 -38.28 17.13
C ARG A 48 -18.29 -38.11 15.95
N GLN A 49 -19.32 -38.94 15.84
CA GLN A 49 -20.34 -38.81 14.81
C GLN A 49 -21.13 -37.51 14.94
N LEU A 50 -21.46 -37.10 16.18
CA LEU A 50 -22.11 -35.83 16.43
C LEU A 50 -21.21 -34.63 16.09
N LEU A 51 -19.91 -34.71 16.42
CA LEU A 51 -18.90 -33.73 16.00
C LEU A 51 -18.69 -33.73 14.47
N GLU A 52 -19.07 -34.78 13.77
CA GLU A 52 -19.06 -34.81 12.31
C GLU A 52 -20.30 -34.12 11.71
N GLU A 53 -21.34 -33.84 12.47
CA GLU A 53 -22.53 -33.14 11.97
C GLU A 53 -22.25 -31.63 11.79
N PRO A 54 -22.49 -31.05 10.59
CA PRO A 54 -22.18 -29.64 10.31
C PRO A 54 -22.85 -28.64 11.26
N SER A 55 -24.12 -28.89 11.62
CA SER A 55 -24.90 -28.05 12.53
C SER A 55 -24.29 -28.00 13.94
N PHE A 56 -23.74 -29.12 14.41
CA PHE A 56 -23.11 -29.20 15.73
C PHE A 56 -21.70 -28.59 15.72
N ARG A 57 -20.93 -28.76 14.63
CA ARG A 57 -19.62 -28.10 14.46
C ARG A 57 -19.73 -26.58 14.43
N GLU A 58 -20.71 -26.06 13.71
CA GLU A 58 -20.91 -24.61 13.58
C GLU A 58 -21.23 -23.97 14.93
N LEU A 59 -22.06 -24.62 15.76
CA LEU A 59 -22.35 -24.17 17.11
C LEU A 59 -21.11 -24.16 18.01
N LEU A 60 -20.24 -25.17 17.91
CA LEU A 60 -18.99 -25.23 18.69
C LEU A 60 -17.92 -24.25 18.19
N ILE A 61 -17.79 -24.01 16.89
CA ILE A 61 -16.69 -23.19 16.34
C ILE A 61 -16.98 -21.68 16.51
N LEU A 62 -18.25 -21.28 16.54
CA LEU A 62 -18.63 -19.86 16.57
C LEU A 62 -18.73 -19.25 17.98
N GLU A 63 -18.87 -20.05 19.04
CA GLU A 63 -19.19 -19.58 20.40
C GLU A 63 -18.03 -19.64 21.42
N HIS A 64 -16.77 -19.74 20.97
CA HIS A 64 -15.65 -19.86 21.89
C HIS A 64 -14.71 -18.66 21.84
N ASP A 65 -14.68 -17.91 22.96
CA ASP A 65 -13.66 -16.90 23.25
C ASP A 65 -12.25 -17.48 23.07
N GLU A 66 -12.08 -18.79 23.26
CA GLU A 66 -10.86 -19.54 23.00
C GLU A 66 -10.44 -19.53 21.52
N VAL A 67 -11.39 -19.62 20.57
CA VAL A 67 -11.08 -19.55 19.13
C VAL A 67 -10.65 -18.15 18.74
N LYS A 68 -11.35 -17.13 19.25
CA LYS A 68 -10.96 -15.72 19.06
C LYS A 68 -9.57 -15.46 19.64
N LYS A 69 -9.35 -15.86 20.89
CA LYS A 69 -8.08 -15.68 21.59
C LYS A 69 -6.94 -16.43 20.90
N ALA A 70 -7.14 -17.67 20.49
CA ALA A 70 -6.13 -18.43 19.74
C ALA A 70 -5.83 -17.77 18.38
N THR A 71 -6.84 -17.20 17.72
CA THR A 71 -6.67 -16.46 16.46
C THR A 71 -5.90 -15.17 16.68
N GLU A 72 -6.24 -14.38 17.71
CA GLU A 72 -5.53 -13.15 18.07
C GLU A 72 -4.08 -13.44 18.48
N GLU A 73 -3.86 -14.42 19.35
CA GLU A 73 -2.53 -14.85 19.77
C GLU A 73 -1.70 -15.33 18.58
N THR A 74 -2.30 -16.09 17.66
CA THR A 74 -1.60 -16.57 16.47
C THR A 74 -1.31 -15.43 15.49
N LEU A 75 -2.29 -14.61 15.12
CA LEU A 75 -2.12 -13.56 14.11
C LEU A 75 -1.29 -12.38 14.59
N LEU A 76 -1.27 -12.09 15.89
CA LEU A 76 -0.46 -11.03 16.50
C LEU A 76 0.89 -11.55 17.03
N SER A 77 1.17 -12.84 16.86
CA SER A 77 2.45 -13.43 17.24
C SER A 77 3.60 -12.97 16.34
N LYS A 78 4.83 -13.11 16.84
CA LYS A 78 6.03 -12.90 16.02
C LYS A 78 6.15 -13.94 14.92
N GLU A 79 5.67 -15.15 15.19
CA GLU A 79 5.63 -16.26 14.24
C GLU A 79 4.76 -15.91 13.03
N ALA A 80 3.62 -15.24 13.22
CA ALA A 80 2.81 -14.73 12.13
C ALA A 80 3.49 -13.58 11.38
N GLU A 81 4.18 -12.66 12.08
CA GLU A 81 4.96 -11.60 11.43
C GLU A 81 6.04 -12.20 10.51
N ASP A 82 6.78 -13.20 11.01
CA ASP A 82 7.83 -13.89 10.24
C ASP A 82 7.25 -14.75 9.10
N PHE A 83 6.08 -15.37 9.32
CA PHE A 83 5.33 -16.03 8.26
C PHE A 83 5.01 -15.04 7.14
N TRP A 84 4.38 -13.90 7.46
CA TRP A 84 4.05 -12.89 6.47
C TRP A 84 5.28 -12.35 5.75
N LYS A 85 6.38 -12.05 6.46
CA LYS A 85 7.65 -11.62 5.83
C LYS A 85 8.12 -12.63 4.78
N LYS A 86 8.19 -13.91 5.14
CA LYS A 86 8.59 -15.00 4.22
C LYS A 86 7.60 -15.19 3.07
N THR A 87 6.31 -15.10 3.34
CA THR A 87 5.27 -15.22 2.31
C THR A 87 5.32 -14.05 1.34
N PHE A 88 5.62 -12.83 1.80
CA PHE A 88 5.88 -11.68 0.94
C PHE A 88 7.22 -11.76 0.20
N GLU A 89 8.11 -12.71 0.48
CA GLU A 89 9.29 -12.97 -0.35
C GLU A 89 8.94 -13.78 -1.61
N ASP A 90 7.85 -14.56 -1.60
CA ASP A 90 7.38 -15.33 -2.76
C ASP A 90 6.90 -14.38 -3.89
N PRO A 91 7.51 -14.43 -5.09
CA PRO A 91 7.08 -13.65 -6.25
C PRO A 91 5.61 -13.84 -6.63
N LYS A 92 5.08 -15.06 -6.57
CA LYS A 92 3.69 -15.33 -6.96
C LYS A 92 2.70 -14.72 -5.98
N PHE A 93 3.01 -14.82 -4.69
CA PHE A 93 2.22 -14.20 -3.66
C PHE A 93 2.25 -12.67 -3.79
N LYS A 94 3.45 -12.07 -3.93
CA LYS A 94 3.61 -10.62 -4.20
C LYS A 94 2.82 -10.15 -5.40
N GLU A 95 2.91 -10.86 -6.52
CA GLU A 95 2.18 -10.52 -7.73
C GLU A 95 0.67 -10.55 -7.51
N THR A 96 0.18 -11.58 -6.83
CA THR A 96 -1.26 -11.74 -6.54
C THR A 96 -1.76 -10.62 -5.63
N VAL A 97 -1.02 -10.30 -4.56
CA VAL A 97 -1.36 -9.21 -3.64
C VAL A 97 -1.29 -7.85 -4.34
N ALA A 98 -0.22 -7.59 -5.11
CA ALA A 98 -0.09 -6.34 -5.86
C ALA A 98 -1.24 -6.16 -6.87
N LYS A 99 -1.62 -7.23 -7.58
CA LYS A 99 -2.76 -7.20 -8.52
C LYS A 99 -4.09 -6.99 -7.82
N SER A 100 -4.32 -7.65 -6.68
CA SER A 100 -5.58 -7.50 -5.93
C SER A 100 -5.76 -6.10 -5.34
N MET A 101 -4.65 -5.43 -5.00
CA MET A 101 -4.63 -4.08 -4.44
C MET A 101 -4.45 -2.97 -5.48
N GLN A 102 -4.25 -3.30 -6.75
CA GLN A 102 -3.86 -2.34 -7.79
C GLN A 102 -4.83 -1.15 -7.89
N LYS A 103 -6.14 -1.43 -7.85
CA LYS A 103 -7.18 -0.39 -7.96
C LYS A 103 -7.17 0.55 -6.76
N GLN A 104 -7.12 -0.01 -5.55
CA GLN A 104 -7.05 0.72 -4.29
C GLN A 104 -5.79 1.57 -4.24
N GLN A 105 -4.64 1.00 -4.66
CA GLN A 105 -3.38 1.74 -4.75
C GLN A 105 -3.48 2.91 -5.73
N GLN A 106 -4.10 2.72 -6.90
CA GLN A 106 -4.31 3.79 -7.87
C GLN A 106 -5.19 4.91 -7.28
N ASP A 107 -6.26 4.55 -6.57
CA ASP A 107 -7.17 5.53 -5.98
C ASP A 107 -6.51 6.28 -4.81
N ILE A 108 -5.73 5.59 -3.97
CA ILE A 108 -4.88 6.21 -2.94
C ILE A 108 -3.92 7.20 -3.59
N MET A 109 -3.17 6.80 -4.63
CA MET A 109 -2.22 7.68 -5.29
C MET A 109 -2.89 8.92 -5.92
N LYS A 110 -4.06 8.74 -6.57
CA LYS A 110 -4.82 9.88 -7.12
C LYS A 110 -5.29 10.85 -6.05
N ASN A 111 -5.68 10.34 -4.89
CA ASN A 111 -6.11 11.17 -3.77
C ASN A 111 -4.91 11.86 -3.11
N LEU A 112 -3.79 11.15 -2.97
CA LEU A 112 -2.56 11.65 -2.38
C LEU A 112 -1.96 12.78 -3.24
N ILE A 113 -1.98 12.69 -4.56
CA ILE A 113 -1.55 13.80 -5.45
C ILE A 113 -2.39 15.07 -5.25
N LYS A 114 -3.63 14.97 -4.77
CA LYS A 114 -4.48 16.12 -4.46
C LYS A 114 -4.29 16.62 -3.02
N ASP A 115 -3.57 15.88 -2.19
CA ASP A 115 -3.30 16.25 -0.81
C ASP A 115 -2.21 17.34 -0.75
N PRO A 116 -2.44 18.46 -0.02
CA PRO A 116 -1.46 19.54 0.07
C PRO A 116 -0.12 19.15 0.68
N THR A 117 -0.09 18.15 1.58
CA THR A 117 1.16 17.70 2.21
C THR A 117 2.00 16.95 1.20
N PHE A 118 1.38 16.01 0.48
CA PHE A 118 2.09 15.28 -0.57
C PHE A 118 2.52 16.20 -1.73
N GLN A 119 1.73 17.22 -2.06
CA GLN A 119 2.13 18.23 -3.04
C GLN A 119 3.41 18.97 -2.62
N LYS A 120 3.55 19.33 -1.35
CA LYS A 120 4.80 19.93 -0.83
C LYS A 120 5.98 18.97 -0.94
N ASP A 121 5.77 17.69 -0.64
CA ASP A 121 6.81 16.68 -0.80
C ASP A 121 7.20 16.52 -2.29
N MET A 122 6.22 16.60 -3.21
CA MET A 122 6.47 16.61 -4.64
C MET A 122 7.22 17.87 -5.10
N GLU A 123 6.92 19.04 -4.57
CA GLU A 123 7.67 20.27 -4.84
C GLU A 123 9.13 20.14 -4.40
N ALA A 124 9.37 19.60 -3.21
CA ALA A 124 10.71 19.32 -2.72
C ALA A 124 11.44 18.30 -3.60
N PHE A 125 10.74 17.26 -4.05
CA PHE A 125 11.27 16.26 -4.98
C PHE A 125 11.66 16.89 -6.34
N PHE A 126 10.81 17.71 -6.94
CA PHE A 126 11.13 18.41 -8.19
C PHE A 126 12.19 19.51 -8.03
N GLY A 127 12.35 20.05 -6.83
CA GLY A 127 13.41 20.99 -6.49
C GLY A 127 14.80 20.36 -6.39
N GLN A 128 14.93 19.02 -6.46
CA GLN A 128 16.23 18.36 -6.34
C GLN A 128 17.18 18.70 -7.50
N PRO A 129 18.50 18.75 -7.27
CA PRO A 129 19.48 19.14 -8.29
C PRO A 129 19.40 18.35 -9.60
N ASP A 130 19.10 17.05 -9.54
CA ASP A 130 19.00 16.21 -10.72
C ASP A 130 17.75 16.52 -11.57
N MET A 131 16.64 16.87 -10.91
CA MET A 131 15.44 17.36 -11.60
C MET A 131 15.68 18.73 -12.22
N GLN A 132 16.41 19.62 -11.53
CA GLN A 132 16.82 20.91 -12.08
C GLN A 132 17.71 20.75 -13.33
N LYS A 133 18.65 19.81 -13.36
CA LYS A 133 19.47 19.51 -14.56
C LYS A 133 18.64 19.02 -15.73
N GLN A 134 17.63 18.17 -15.47
CA GLN A 134 16.71 17.73 -16.53
C GLN A 134 15.90 18.91 -17.06
N LEU A 135 15.40 19.77 -16.17
CA LEU A 135 14.70 20.99 -16.57
C LEU A 135 15.60 21.93 -17.38
N GLU A 136 16.85 22.11 -16.98
CA GLU A 136 17.85 22.89 -17.73
C GLU A 136 18.09 22.31 -19.13
N THR A 137 18.17 20.97 -19.24
CA THR A 137 18.32 20.28 -20.53
C THR A 137 17.12 20.53 -21.43
N ILE A 138 15.90 20.48 -20.88
CA ILE A 138 14.65 20.77 -21.60
C ILE A 138 14.62 22.23 -22.05
N LEU A 139 14.98 23.18 -21.19
CA LEU A 139 15.04 24.60 -21.51
C LEU A 139 16.09 24.92 -22.58
N LYS A 140 17.19 24.18 -22.61
CA LYS A 140 18.23 24.31 -23.65
C LYS A 140 17.90 23.55 -24.94
N SER A 141 16.82 22.77 -24.97
CA SER A 141 16.42 22.00 -26.16
C SER A 141 16.15 22.91 -27.35
N SER A 142 16.34 22.39 -28.57
CA SER A 142 16.13 23.15 -29.81
C SER A 142 14.70 23.68 -29.95
N ASN A 143 13.69 22.93 -29.48
CA ASN A 143 12.30 23.37 -29.49
C ASN A 143 12.09 24.58 -28.58
N MET A 144 12.66 24.56 -27.37
CA MET A 144 12.51 25.65 -26.43
C MET A 144 13.33 26.88 -26.83
N ARG A 145 14.49 26.68 -27.47
CA ARG A 145 15.24 27.78 -28.09
C ARG A 145 14.44 28.49 -29.18
N LYS A 146 13.71 27.78 -30.03
CA LYS A 146 12.85 28.40 -31.06
C LYS A 146 11.75 29.26 -30.44
N GLN A 147 11.07 28.76 -29.41
CA GLN A 147 10.07 29.55 -28.69
C GLN A 147 10.70 30.76 -28.00
N MET A 148 11.91 30.59 -27.44
CA MET A 148 12.66 31.71 -26.85
C MET A 148 13.04 32.75 -27.90
N GLU A 149 13.49 32.33 -29.08
CA GLU A 149 13.80 33.21 -30.21
C GLU A 149 12.56 34.01 -30.67
N GLU A 150 11.39 33.36 -30.73
CA GLU A 150 10.12 34.01 -31.05
C GLU A 150 9.72 35.04 -29.99
N VAL A 151 9.78 34.68 -28.70
CA VAL A 151 9.51 35.61 -27.59
C VAL A 151 10.48 36.78 -27.59
N VAL A 152 11.77 36.54 -27.87
CA VAL A 152 12.78 37.61 -27.99
C VAL A 152 12.46 38.52 -29.16
N LYS A 153 12.06 37.96 -30.32
CA LYS A 153 11.65 38.74 -31.49
C LYS A 153 10.43 39.61 -31.17
N GLU A 154 9.38 39.04 -30.60
CA GLU A 154 8.18 39.78 -30.17
C GLU A 154 8.51 40.87 -29.15
N THR A 155 9.42 40.58 -28.21
CA THR A 155 9.86 41.54 -27.20
C THR A 155 10.61 42.71 -27.85
N ILE A 156 11.48 42.45 -28.83
CA ILE A 156 12.21 43.51 -29.56
C ILE A 156 11.24 44.32 -30.42
N GLU A 157 10.25 43.68 -31.03
CA GLU A 157 9.23 44.33 -31.85
C GLU A 157 8.19 45.11 -31.02
N SER A 158 8.17 44.94 -29.69
CA SER A 158 7.31 45.69 -28.78
C SER A 158 7.59 47.20 -28.88
N PRO A 159 6.56 48.06 -29.01
CA PRO A 159 6.73 49.51 -29.08
C PRO A 159 7.51 50.11 -27.89
N LEU A 160 7.37 49.51 -26.70
CA LEU A 160 8.10 49.90 -25.50
C LEU A 160 9.60 49.60 -25.59
N MET A 161 9.97 48.50 -26.25
CA MET A 161 11.36 48.16 -26.44
C MET A 161 11.94 48.93 -27.61
N GLN A 162 11.24 49.02 -28.74
CA GLN A 162 11.68 49.80 -29.90
C GLN A 162 11.98 51.25 -29.54
N SER A 163 11.14 51.89 -28.72
CA SER A 163 11.40 53.25 -28.21
C SER A 163 12.65 53.33 -27.34
N LYS A 164 12.86 52.36 -26.43
CA LYS A 164 14.10 52.26 -25.65
C LYS A 164 15.34 52.03 -26.52
N TRP A 165 15.24 51.18 -27.54
CA TRP A 165 16.32 50.95 -28.50
C TRP A 165 16.65 52.23 -29.27
N GLN A 166 15.63 52.98 -29.72
CA GLN A 166 15.82 54.27 -30.38
C GLN A 166 16.45 55.32 -29.46
N GLU A 167 16.05 55.37 -28.19
CA GLU A 167 16.63 56.25 -27.18
C GLU A 167 18.09 55.90 -26.87
N LEU A 168 18.40 54.61 -26.74
CA LEU A 168 19.78 54.12 -26.57
C LEU A 168 20.66 54.43 -27.79
N ILE A 169 20.14 54.27 -29.00
CA ILE A 169 20.87 54.62 -30.24
C ILE A 169 21.12 56.12 -30.30
N LYS A 170 20.15 56.96 -29.96
CA LYS A 170 20.34 58.43 -29.88
C LYS A 170 21.40 58.80 -28.85
N LYS A 171 21.32 58.23 -27.64
CA LYS A 171 22.27 58.48 -26.56
C LYS A 171 23.69 58.00 -26.90
N SER A 172 23.81 56.86 -27.57
CA SER A 172 25.08 56.31 -28.08
C SER A 172 25.68 57.19 -29.18
N GLY A 173 24.85 57.65 -30.13
CA GLY A 173 25.24 58.59 -31.17
C GLY A 173 25.66 59.96 -30.64
N GLU A 174 24.99 60.45 -29.59
CA GLU A 174 25.36 61.68 -28.89
C GLU A 174 26.71 61.54 -28.15
N THR A 175 27.01 60.37 -27.56
CA THR A 175 28.34 60.08 -27.00
C THR A 175 29.42 59.83 -28.06
N GLY A 176 29.06 59.45 -29.29
CA GLY A 176 29.99 59.28 -30.42
C GLY A 176 30.27 60.57 -31.21
N SER A 177 29.40 61.58 -31.14
CA SER A 177 29.55 62.85 -31.85
C SER A 177 30.34 63.92 -31.10
N SER A 178 30.91 63.59 -29.93
CA SER A 178 31.73 64.50 -29.10
C SER A 178 33.25 64.29 -29.26
N GLY A 179 33.70 63.63 -30.33
CA GLY A 179 35.11 63.22 -30.46
C GLY A 179 35.62 63.03 -31.88
N SER A 180 35.38 63.98 -32.79
CA SER A 180 36.23 64.14 -33.99
C SER A 180 36.02 65.49 -34.66
N GLY A 181 36.96 66.39 -34.42
CA GLY A 181 37.12 67.65 -35.14
C GLY A 181 38.33 68.40 -34.58
N ASP A 182 39.35 68.57 -35.43
CA ASP A 182 40.56 69.39 -35.27
C ASP A 182 41.76 68.84 -34.46
N LYS A 183 42.74 68.26 -35.18
CA LYS A 183 44.03 68.94 -35.40
C LYS A 183 44.91 68.31 -36.49
N LYS A 184 45.39 69.20 -37.36
CA LYS A 184 46.38 69.05 -38.43
C LYS A 184 47.75 68.56 -37.97
N GLU A 185 48.37 67.81 -38.89
CA GLU A 185 49.78 67.79 -39.33
C GLU A 185 50.93 68.19 -38.36
N ALA A 186 51.84 67.23 -38.15
CA ALA A 186 53.32 67.37 -38.24
C ALA A 186 53.91 65.94 -38.07
N SER A 187 54.41 65.30 -39.13
CA SER A 187 55.81 65.31 -39.60
C SER A 187 56.78 64.47 -38.74
N GLY A 188 57.54 63.58 -39.40
CA GLY A 188 58.73 62.88 -38.87
C GLY A 188 58.46 61.39 -38.57
N ASP A 189 58.70 60.47 -39.50
CA ASP A 189 59.99 59.86 -39.88
C ASP A 189 60.30 58.55 -39.13
N SER A 190 60.83 57.59 -39.89
CA SER A 190 61.46 56.32 -39.49
C SER A 190 60.54 55.26 -38.84
N GLY A 191 60.44 54.03 -39.32
CA GLY A 191 61.22 53.31 -40.31
C GLY A 191 61.07 51.81 -40.04
N GLY A 192 60.87 51.04 -41.10
CA GLY A 192 61.38 49.67 -41.29
C GLY A 192 60.99 48.55 -40.32
N GLY A 193 60.60 47.40 -40.90
CA GLY A 193 61.06 46.12 -40.38
C GLY A 193 60.02 45.02 -40.32
N SER A 194 60.15 44.10 -41.28
CA SER A 194 59.48 42.82 -41.41
C SER A 194 59.57 41.88 -40.21
N ASP A 195 58.80 40.80 -40.38
CA ASP A 195 59.11 39.39 -40.05
C ASP A 195 58.42 38.86 -38.78
N LYS A 196 57.39 37.99 -38.84
CA LYS A 196 57.27 36.60 -39.33
C LYS A 196 57.46 35.60 -38.19
N GLY A 197 56.58 34.60 -38.18
CA GLY A 197 56.71 33.36 -37.41
C GLY A 197 56.29 33.49 -35.95
N GLN A 198 55.78 32.46 -35.27
CA GLN A 198 55.72 31.03 -35.52
C GLN A 198 54.85 30.47 -34.36
N LYS A 199 53.77 29.74 -34.63
CA LYS A 199 53.61 28.26 -34.47
C LYS A 199 53.84 27.72 -33.04
N SER A 200 53.02 26.68 -32.75
CA SER A 200 53.21 25.56 -31.82
C SER A 200 52.27 25.57 -30.61
N THR A 201 51.22 24.74 -30.64
CA THR A 201 51.17 23.33 -30.17
C THR A 201 51.36 23.22 -28.66
N GLU A 202 50.28 22.97 -27.94
CA GLU A 202 50.06 21.75 -27.17
C GLU A 202 48.54 21.55 -26.97
#